data_AF-A0A661FNM3-F1
#
_entry.id   AF-A0A661FNM3-F1
#
_cell.length_a   1.000
_cell.length_b   1.000
_cell.length_c   1.000
_cell.angle_alpha   90.00
_cell.angle_beta   90.00
_cell.angle_gamma   90.00
#
_symmetry.space_group_name_H-M   'P 1'
#
loop_
_entity.id
_entity.type
_entity.pdbx_description
1 polymer ?
#
loop_
_entity_poly.entity_id
_entity_poly.type
_entity_poly.pdbx_seq_one_letter_code
_entity_poly.pdbx_strand_id
1 'polypeptide(L)'
;MVFTRFFRKNGQTRDDTIVEIVSTGTLVLLTQPLAIFGGGLIASVIAPNAENLLATWPIIGQIVLFLVFDDMAQYWWHRLSHKSKLLYNLHRPHHNAEYLSIRVVYRNNIFYYLLMPGLWFSGALIYLGLGWVYAFYIVVKMAVICGAHSDVRWDERLYEIAWVSPLMWIIERVISTPATHSAHHGKHAADSAT
;
A
#
# COMPACT_ATOMS: atom_id res chain seq x y z
N MET A 1 -6.56 -22.91 -10.86
CA MET A 1 -6.26 -22.49 -12.25
C MET A 1 -5.17 -21.43 -12.15
N VAL A 2 -3.99 -21.62 -12.76
CA VAL A 2 -2.80 -20.76 -12.52
C VAL A 2 -2.85 -19.44 -13.32
N PHE A 3 -3.60 -19.39 -14.41
CA PHE A 3 -3.70 -18.20 -15.26
C PHE A 3 -4.93 -17.38 -14.90
N THR A 4 -4.69 -16.16 -14.43
CA THR A 4 -5.76 -15.20 -14.22
C THR A 4 -6.12 -14.51 -15.53
N ARG A 5 -7.37 -14.10 -15.71
CA ARG A 5 -7.79 -13.25 -16.84
C ARG A 5 -7.29 -11.81 -16.65
N PHE A 6 -5.97 -11.64 -16.52
CA PHE A 6 -5.32 -10.41 -16.03
C PHE A 6 -5.83 -9.14 -16.72
N PHE A 7 -5.88 -9.15 -18.05
CA PHE A 7 -6.32 -8.00 -18.85
C PHE A 7 -7.85 -7.82 -18.94
N ARG A 8 -8.64 -8.85 -18.59
CA ARG A 8 -10.10 -8.83 -18.68
C ARG A 8 -10.74 -9.55 -17.49
N LYS A 9 -10.92 -8.83 -16.39
CA LYS A 9 -11.55 -9.36 -15.19
C LYS A 9 -13.06 -9.48 -15.37
N ASN A 10 -13.68 -10.42 -14.68
CA ASN A 10 -15.14 -10.53 -14.66
C ASN A 10 -15.72 -9.28 -13.99
N GLY A 11 -16.79 -8.71 -14.53
CA GLY A 11 -17.38 -7.45 -14.03
C GLY A 11 -16.61 -6.17 -14.40
N GLN A 12 -15.46 -6.27 -15.07
CA GLN A 12 -14.68 -5.10 -15.48
C GLN A 12 -15.41 -4.29 -16.56
N THR A 13 -15.51 -2.98 -16.34
CA THR A 13 -16.02 -1.99 -17.27
C THR A 13 -14.89 -1.23 -17.99
N ARG A 14 -15.24 -0.43 -19.00
CA ARG A 14 -14.28 0.46 -19.67
C ARG A 14 -13.72 1.51 -18.71
N ASP A 15 -14.60 2.07 -17.87
CA ASP A 15 -14.24 3.14 -16.92
C ASP A 15 -13.22 2.63 -15.90
N ASP A 16 -13.30 1.36 -15.50
CA ASP A 16 -12.29 0.76 -14.62
C ASP A 16 -10.89 0.85 -15.19
N THR A 17 -10.72 0.51 -16.47
CA THR A 17 -9.42 0.59 -17.16
C THR A 17 -8.91 2.03 -17.22
N ILE A 18 -9.80 2.98 -17.51
CA ILE A 18 -9.44 4.41 -17.59
C ILE A 18 -8.97 4.89 -16.22
N VAL A 19 -9.73 4.61 -15.16
CA VAL A 19 -9.39 5.01 -13.80
C VAL A 19 -8.08 4.37 -13.37
N GLU A 20 -7.85 3.09 -13.64
CA GLU A 20 -6.58 2.41 -13.32
C GLU A 20 -5.37 3.07 -13.99
N ILE A 21 -5.43 3.33 -15.30
CA ILE A 21 -4.33 3.94 -16.05
C ILE A 21 -4.08 5.37 -15.56
N VAL A 22 -5.14 6.18 -15.46
CA VAL A 22 -5.03 7.59 -15.07
C VAL A 22 -4.56 7.72 -13.62
N SER A 23 -5.11 6.93 -12.69
CA SER A 23 -4.71 6.97 -11.27
C SER A 23 -3.28 6.48 -11.08
N THR A 24 -2.88 5.39 -11.75
CA THR A 24 -1.49 4.90 -11.71
C THR A 24 -0.51 5.92 -12.27
N GLY A 25 -0.81 6.48 -13.46
CA GLY A 25 0.04 7.49 -14.08
C GLY A 25 0.15 8.74 -13.23
N THR A 26 -0.98 9.25 -12.72
CA THR A 26 -1.01 10.41 -11.81
C THR A 26 -0.21 10.15 -10.54
N LEU A 27 -0.33 8.95 -9.96
CA LEU A 27 0.41 8.58 -8.76
C LEU A 27 1.92 8.58 -9.02
N VAL A 28 2.36 7.75 -9.96
CA VAL A 28 3.78 7.46 -10.19
C VAL A 28 4.51 8.67 -10.77
N LEU A 29 3.86 9.43 -11.66
CA LEU A 29 4.50 10.54 -12.35
C LEU A 29 4.37 11.86 -11.61
N LEU A 30 3.34 12.04 -10.77
CA LEU A 30 3.04 13.34 -10.15
C LEU A 30 3.01 13.26 -8.63
N THR A 31 2.02 12.60 -8.02
CA THR A 31 1.80 12.76 -6.57
C THR A 31 2.86 12.11 -5.71
N GLN A 32 3.36 10.92 -6.07
CA GLN A 32 4.40 10.24 -5.30
C GLN A 32 5.74 11.01 -5.36
N PRO A 33 6.26 11.41 -6.53
CA PRO A 33 7.45 12.25 -6.60
C PRO A 33 7.27 13.57 -5.83
N LEU A 34 6.11 14.22 -5.98
CA LEU A 34 5.83 15.49 -5.31
C LEU A 34 5.80 15.34 -3.79
N ALA A 35 5.13 14.33 -3.24
CA ALA A 35 5.02 14.12 -1.81
C ALA A 35 6.37 13.69 -1.19
N ILE A 36 7.12 12.80 -1.85
CA ILE A 36 8.43 12.35 -1.36
C ILE A 36 9.42 13.52 -1.40
N PHE A 37 9.54 14.22 -2.54
CA PHE A 37 10.45 15.35 -2.63
C PHE A 37 10.03 16.49 -1.70
N GLY A 38 8.73 16.78 -1.63
CA GLY A 38 8.15 17.77 -0.72
C GLY A 38 8.43 17.43 0.74
N GLY A 39 8.33 16.16 1.15
CA GLY A 39 8.68 15.70 2.49
C GLY A 39 10.14 15.96 2.84
N GLY A 40 11.05 15.65 1.91
CA GLY A 40 12.47 15.97 2.06
C GLY A 40 12.76 17.46 2.14
N LEU A 41 12.11 18.28 1.30
CA LEU A 41 12.23 19.73 1.32
C LEU A 41 11.71 20.34 2.63
N ILE A 42 10.56 19.88 3.12
CA ILE A 42 10.01 20.35 4.40
C ILE A 42 10.99 20.00 5.53
N ALA A 43 11.53 18.77 5.53
CA ALA A 43 12.51 18.36 6.52
C ALA A 43 13.79 19.21 6.47
N SER A 44 14.30 19.55 5.27
CA SER A 44 15.49 20.38 5.12
C SER A 44 15.28 21.83 5.53
N VAL A 45 14.08 22.37 5.37
CA VAL A 45 13.74 23.72 5.86
C VAL A 45 13.60 23.75 7.38
N ILE A 46 12.96 22.73 7.97
CA ILE A 46 12.74 22.65 9.42
C ILE A 46 14.03 22.32 10.17
N ALA A 47 14.86 21.43 9.63
CA ALA A 47 16.07 20.92 10.26
C ALA A 47 17.25 20.85 9.27
N PRO A 48 17.76 22.01 8.79
CA PRO A 48 18.75 22.07 7.70
C PRO A 48 20.08 21.36 8.00
N ASN A 49 20.43 21.20 9.28
CA ASN A 49 21.66 20.54 9.72
C ASN A 49 21.47 19.04 10.01
N ALA A 50 20.29 18.47 9.73
CA ALA A 50 19.98 17.07 9.99
C ALA A 50 20.15 16.16 8.77
N GLU A 51 20.62 16.70 7.64
CA GLU A 51 20.90 15.91 6.44
C GLU A 51 21.86 14.75 6.77
N ASN A 52 21.49 13.54 6.36
CA ASN A 52 22.26 12.31 6.62
C ASN A 52 22.52 11.98 8.10
N LEU A 53 21.85 12.65 9.05
CA LEU A 53 22.04 12.44 10.49
C LEU A 53 21.88 10.98 10.92
N LEU A 54 21.00 10.24 10.24
CA LEU A 54 20.66 8.86 10.56
C LEU A 54 21.36 7.86 9.62
N ALA A 55 22.22 8.31 8.70
CA ALA A 55 22.87 7.43 7.72
C ALA A 55 23.73 6.33 8.36
N THR A 56 24.31 6.61 9.53
CA THR A 56 25.16 5.67 10.30
C THR A 56 24.39 4.88 11.36
N TRP A 57 23.08 5.08 11.49
CA TRP A 57 22.28 4.29 12.43
C TRP A 57 22.31 2.81 12.06
N PRO A 58 22.18 1.90 13.04
CA PRO A 58 22.03 0.48 12.76
C PRO A 58 20.89 0.24 11.76
N ILE A 59 21.13 -0.64 10.77
CA ILE A 59 20.18 -0.94 9.69
C ILE A 59 18.78 -1.29 10.18
N ILE A 60 18.68 -2.04 11.28
CA ILE A 60 17.41 -2.40 11.91
C ILE A 60 16.65 -1.15 12.36
N GLY A 61 17.34 -0.16 12.94
CA GLY A 61 16.74 1.11 13.34
C GLY A 61 16.19 1.89 12.14
N GLN A 62 16.94 1.92 11.04
CA GLN A 62 16.48 2.56 9.79
C GLN A 62 15.23 1.89 9.23
N ILE A 63 15.17 0.55 9.25
CA ILE A 63 13.99 -0.22 8.81
C ILE A 63 12.79 0.06 9.72
N VAL A 64 12.99 0.05 11.05
CA VAL A 64 11.92 0.35 12.02
C VAL A 64 11.34 1.75 11.80
N LEU A 65 12.17 2.74 11.44
CA LEU A 65 11.69 4.08 11.11
C LEU A 65 10.74 4.06 9.91
N PHE A 66 11.04 3.32 8.84
CA PHE A 66 10.10 3.17 7.72
C PHE A 66 8.83 2.40 8.10
N LEU A 67 8.95 1.31 8.87
CA LEU A 67 7.77 0.58 9.34
C LEU A 67 6.81 1.45 10.16
N VAL A 68 7.35 2.39 10.95
CA VAL A 68 6.52 3.29 11.77
C VAL A 68 6.03 4.49 10.96
N PHE A 69 6.92 5.25 10.33
CA PHE A 69 6.56 6.52 9.73
C PHE A 69 6.01 6.40 8.31
N ASP A 70 6.29 5.30 7.60
CA ASP A 70 5.76 5.06 6.27
C ASP A 70 4.65 4.00 6.29
N ASP A 71 4.91 2.77 6.76
CA ASP A 71 3.93 1.68 6.71
C ASP A 71 2.76 1.88 7.69
N MET A 72 3.06 2.05 8.98
CA MET A 72 2.04 2.24 10.00
C MET A 72 1.25 3.54 9.77
N ALA A 73 1.88 4.61 9.31
CA ALA A 73 1.19 5.84 8.92
C ALA A 73 0.19 5.59 7.77
N GLN A 74 0.55 4.78 6.78
CA GLN A 74 -0.35 4.36 5.71
C GLN A 74 -1.51 3.49 6.24
N TYR A 75 -1.23 2.56 7.15
CA TYR A 75 -2.28 1.76 7.82
C TYR A 75 -3.30 2.66 8.51
N TRP A 76 -2.84 3.64 9.31
CA TRP A 76 -3.74 4.57 9.99
C TRP A 76 -4.51 5.45 9.02
N TRP A 77 -3.86 5.95 7.97
CA TRP A 77 -4.52 6.73 6.92
C TRP A 77 -5.66 5.95 6.26
N HIS A 78 -5.38 4.72 5.83
CA HIS A 78 -6.38 3.81 5.27
C HIS A 78 -7.54 3.56 6.25
N ARG A 79 -7.22 3.25 7.51
CA ARG A 79 -8.23 3.01 8.55
C ARG A 79 -9.08 4.25 8.83
N LEU A 80 -8.49 5.43 8.85
CA LEU A 80 -9.21 6.71 8.99
C LEU A 80 -10.11 6.97 7.78
N SER A 81 -9.67 6.63 6.57
CA SER A 81 -10.48 6.71 5.36
C SER A 81 -11.73 5.84 5.43
N HIS A 82 -11.71 4.72 6.14
CA HIS A 82 -12.90 3.92 6.38
C HIS A 82 -13.80 4.42 7.52
N LYS A 83 -13.31 5.32 8.38
CA LYS A 83 -14.08 5.86 9.52
C LYS A 83 -14.75 7.21 9.24
N SER A 84 -14.24 7.99 8.29
CA SER A 84 -14.75 9.33 7.96
C SER A 84 -15.38 9.35 6.58
N LYS A 85 -16.60 9.87 6.44
CA LYS A 85 -17.29 10.00 5.15
C LYS A 85 -16.49 10.84 4.14
N LEU A 86 -15.82 11.90 4.60
CA LEU A 86 -15.00 12.75 3.74
C LEU A 86 -13.79 11.97 3.20
N LEU A 87 -13.04 11.32 4.08
CA LEU A 87 -11.84 10.57 3.71
C LEU A 87 -12.20 9.31 2.92
N TYR A 88 -13.36 8.71 3.18
CA TYR A 88 -13.89 7.61 2.40
C TYR A 88 -14.14 8.03 0.96
N ASN A 89 -14.64 9.24 0.68
CA ASN A 89 -14.82 9.69 -0.71
C ASN A 89 -13.50 9.72 -1.50
N LEU A 90 -12.37 9.97 -0.83
CA LEU A 90 -11.05 9.93 -1.45
C LEU A 90 -10.58 8.49 -1.72
N HIS A 91 -10.93 7.56 -0.83
CA HIS A 91 -10.53 6.16 -0.90
C HIS A 91 -11.52 5.28 -1.70
N ARG A 92 -12.76 5.73 -1.87
CA ARG A 92 -13.85 5.00 -2.53
C ARG A 92 -13.48 4.48 -3.92
N PRO A 93 -12.72 5.19 -4.79
CA PRO A 93 -12.36 4.65 -6.09
C PRO A 93 -11.68 3.28 -6.03
N HIS A 94 -10.98 2.97 -4.94
CA HIS A 94 -10.32 1.69 -4.70
C HIS A 94 -11.32 0.56 -4.45
N HIS A 95 -12.40 0.85 -3.71
CA HIS A 95 -13.48 -0.09 -3.38
C HIS A 95 -14.55 -0.22 -4.46
N ASN A 96 -14.55 0.67 -5.46
CA ASN A 96 -15.59 0.68 -6.50
C ASN A 96 -15.44 -0.47 -7.52
N ALA A 97 -14.25 -1.05 -7.69
CA ALA A 97 -14.04 -2.12 -8.66
C ALA A 97 -14.79 -3.40 -8.23
N GLU A 98 -15.38 -4.13 -9.20
CA GLU A 98 -16.10 -5.39 -8.92
C GLU A 98 -15.19 -6.63 -8.89
N TYR A 99 -13.88 -6.41 -8.88
CA TYR A 99 -12.86 -7.45 -8.85
C TYR A 99 -11.67 -7.01 -8.00
N LEU A 100 -11.00 -7.98 -7.39
CA LEU A 100 -9.67 -7.79 -6.83
C LEU A 100 -8.61 -8.15 -7.87
N SER A 101 -7.49 -7.42 -7.88
CA SER A 101 -6.35 -7.61 -8.78
C SER A 101 -5.24 -6.64 -8.39
N ILE A 102 -3.97 -6.97 -8.68
CA ILE A 102 -2.84 -6.02 -8.56
C ILE A 102 -3.12 -4.72 -9.32
N ARG A 103 -3.96 -4.78 -10.36
CA ARG A 103 -4.41 -3.61 -11.14
C ARG A 103 -5.11 -2.53 -10.30
N VAL A 104 -5.73 -2.88 -9.17
CA VAL A 104 -6.48 -1.93 -8.34
C VAL A 104 -5.65 -1.31 -7.21
N VAL A 105 -4.38 -1.73 -7.04
CA VAL A 105 -3.47 -1.25 -5.98
C VAL A 105 -3.41 0.28 -5.98
N TYR A 106 -3.28 0.90 -7.16
CA TYR A 106 -3.11 2.34 -7.27
C TYR A 106 -4.41 3.12 -7.50
N ARG A 107 -5.56 2.44 -7.49
CA ARG A 107 -6.85 3.01 -7.85
C ARG A 107 -7.46 3.87 -6.74
N ASN A 108 -6.93 5.06 -6.49
CA ASN A 108 -7.51 6.02 -5.54
C ASN A 108 -7.63 7.42 -6.13
N ASN A 109 -8.33 8.31 -5.42
CA ASN A 109 -8.32 9.73 -5.73
C ASN A 109 -6.91 10.32 -5.57
N ILE A 110 -6.55 11.31 -6.38
CA ILE A 110 -5.26 12.01 -6.29
C ILE A 110 -4.96 12.55 -4.89
N PHE A 111 -5.96 13.11 -4.21
CA PHE A 111 -5.83 13.68 -2.87
C PHE A 111 -5.67 12.61 -1.80
N TYR A 112 -6.11 11.37 -2.03
CA TYR A 112 -5.84 10.27 -1.11
C TYR A 112 -4.34 10.03 -0.98
N TYR A 113 -3.60 10.03 -2.10
CA TYR A 113 -2.15 9.88 -2.08
C TYR A 113 -1.43 11.15 -1.67
N LEU A 114 -1.87 12.31 -2.16
CA LEU A 114 -1.23 13.57 -1.82
C LEU A 114 -1.28 13.85 -0.31
N LEU A 115 -2.36 13.46 0.37
CA LEU A 115 -2.52 13.64 1.81
C LEU A 115 -2.05 12.42 2.62
N MET A 116 -1.57 11.34 1.98
CA MET A 116 -1.08 10.15 2.65
C MET A 116 0.23 10.48 3.39
N PRO A 117 0.25 10.48 4.75
CA PRO A 117 1.42 10.96 5.49
C PRO A 117 2.69 10.14 5.25
N GLY A 118 2.54 8.83 4.99
CA GLY A 118 3.68 7.93 4.76
C GLY A 118 4.60 8.39 3.62
N LEU A 119 4.06 8.93 2.52
CA LEU A 119 4.88 9.43 1.41
C LEU A 119 5.74 10.62 1.81
N TRP A 120 5.18 11.54 2.59
CA TRP A 120 5.89 12.72 3.10
C TRP A 120 6.95 12.33 4.12
N PHE A 121 6.61 11.42 5.04
CA PHE A 121 7.58 10.91 6.00
C PHE A 121 8.71 10.11 5.34
N SER A 122 8.41 9.33 4.30
CA SER A 122 9.44 8.67 3.48
C SER A 122 10.41 9.70 2.89
N GLY A 123 9.91 10.81 2.35
CA GLY A 123 10.73 11.93 1.91
C GLY A 123 11.65 12.51 2.99
N ALA A 124 11.10 12.75 4.18
CA ALA A 124 11.87 13.24 5.32
C ALA A 124 12.95 12.25 5.76
N LEU A 125 12.64 10.95 5.84
CA LEU A 125 13.60 9.90 6.20
C LEU A 125 14.71 9.76 5.15
N ILE A 126 14.39 9.93 3.87
CA ILE A 126 15.40 9.96 2.80
C ILE A 126 16.37 11.13 3.01
N TYR A 127 15.87 12.33 3.31
CA TYR A 127 16.71 13.49 3.65
C TYR A 127 17.61 13.23 4.87
N LEU A 128 17.10 12.53 5.88
CA LEU A 128 17.87 12.13 7.07
C LEU A 128 18.92 11.03 6.78
N GLY A 129 19.05 10.55 5.54
CA GLY A 129 20.12 9.65 5.09
C GLY A 129 19.70 8.21 4.82
N LEU A 130 18.41 7.89 4.85
CA LEU A 130 17.92 6.51 4.73
C LEU A 130 17.61 6.09 3.28
N GLY A 131 18.11 6.82 2.28
CA GLY A 131 17.76 6.61 0.87
C GLY A 131 18.00 5.19 0.35
N TRP A 132 19.13 4.56 0.70
CA TRP A 132 19.41 3.19 0.30
C TRP A 132 18.45 2.18 0.95
N VAL A 133 18.16 2.36 2.24
CA VAL A 133 17.20 1.50 2.94
C VAL A 133 15.81 1.64 2.34
N TYR A 134 15.40 2.86 2.00
CA TYR A 134 14.13 3.12 1.30
C TYR A 134 14.03 2.32 0.00
N ALA A 135 15.09 2.29 -0.82
CA ALA A 135 15.08 1.61 -2.11
C ALA A 135 14.83 0.09 -1.99
N PHE A 136 15.37 -0.56 -0.96
CA PHE A 136 15.08 -1.98 -0.69
C PHE A 136 13.73 -2.16 0.00
N TYR A 137 13.44 -1.33 0.99
CA TYR A 137 12.19 -1.35 1.75
C TYR A 137 10.96 -1.20 0.84
N ILE A 138 10.98 -0.27 -0.11
CA ILE A 138 9.83 -0.04 -1.00
C ILE A 138 9.54 -1.24 -1.88
N VAL A 139 10.56 -1.99 -2.32
CA VAL A 139 10.38 -3.22 -3.09
C VAL A 139 9.68 -4.29 -2.24
N VAL A 140 10.13 -4.50 -1.00
CA VAL A 140 9.50 -5.44 -0.07
C VAL A 140 8.06 -5.02 0.24
N LYS A 141 7.84 -3.74 0.54
CA LYS A 141 6.50 -3.17 0.79
C LYS A 141 5.58 -3.38 -0.41
N MET A 142 6.05 -3.09 -1.62
CA MET A 142 5.26 -3.32 -2.85
C MET A 142 5.00 -4.79 -3.12
N ALA A 143 5.95 -5.69 -2.81
CA ALA A 143 5.71 -7.12 -2.92
C ALA A 143 4.57 -7.59 -1.98
N VAL A 144 4.54 -7.09 -0.73
CA VAL A 144 3.45 -7.39 0.22
C VAL A 144 2.13 -6.79 -0.27
N ILE A 145 2.11 -5.52 -0.68
CA ILE A 145 0.89 -4.86 -1.16
C ILE A 145 0.35 -5.54 -2.42
N CYS A 146 1.18 -5.78 -3.43
CA CYS A 146 0.77 -6.50 -4.64
C CYS A 146 0.36 -7.94 -4.31
N GLY A 147 1.07 -8.61 -3.39
CA GLY A 147 0.71 -9.92 -2.89
C GLY A 147 -0.69 -9.95 -2.30
N ALA A 148 -1.05 -8.96 -1.48
CA ALA A 148 -2.39 -8.85 -0.88
C ALA A 148 -3.49 -8.54 -1.91
N HIS A 149 -3.19 -7.81 -2.97
CA HIS A 149 -4.14 -7.49 -4.04
C HIS A 149 -4.16 -8.54 -5.15
N SER A 150 -3.34 -9.58 -5.06
CA SER A 150 -3.27 -10.64 -6.03
C SER A 150 -4.62 -11.35 -6.14
N ASP A 151 -5.10 -11.53 -7.36
CA ASP A 151 -6.27 -12.37 -7.61
C ASP A 151 -5.91 -13.86 -7.74
N VAL A 152 -4.62 -14.18 -7.69
CA VAL A 152 -4.13 -15.51 -7.31
C VAL A 152 -4.06 -15.55 -5.78
N ARG A 153 -4.90 -16.37 -5.16
CA ARG A 153 -4.90 -16.65 -3.71
C ARG A 153 -3.78 -17.60 -3.34
N TRP A 154 -2.56 -17.07 -3.39
CA TRP A 154 -1.36 -17.85 -3.08
C TRP A 154 -1.36 -18.37 -1.64
N ASP A 155 -2.10 -17.72 -0.74
CA ASP A 155 -2.24 -18.09 0.66
C ASP A 155 -3.25 -19.24 0.89
N GLU A 156 -4.24 -19.44 0.01
CA GLU A 156 -5.25 -20.50 0.11
C GLU A 156 -4.63 -21.89 0.31
N ARG A 157 -3.62 -22.23 -0.51
CA ARG A 157 -2.91 -23.52 -0.40
C ARG A 157 -2.12 -23.66 0.90
N LEU A 158 -1.72 -22.56 1.53
CA LEU A 158 -1.00 -22.59 2.80
C LEU A 158 -1.95 -22.90 3.96
N TYR A 159 -3.21 -22.46 3.89
CA TYR A 159 -4.23 -22.82 4.87
C TYR A 159 -4.68 -24.29 4.76
N GLU A 160 -4.64 -24.90 3.57
CA GLU A 160 -4.95 -26.32 3.35
C GLU A 160 -3.92 -27.26 4.01
N ILE A 161 -2.69 -26.81 4.23
CA ILE A 161 -1.64 -27.62 4.85
C ILE A 161 -1.76 -27.50 6.37
N ALA A 162 -2.20 -28.58 7.02
CA ALA A 162 -2.57 -28.60 8.44
C ALA A 162 -1.52 -28.02 9.42
N TRP A 163 -0.23 -28.25 9.17
CA TRP A 163 0.85 -27.74 10.04
C TRP A 163 1.28 -26.30 9.70
N VAL A 164 0.95 -25.80 8.51
CA VAL A 164 1.23 -24.41 8.08
C VAL A 164 0.07 -23.49 8.47
N SER A 165 -1.16 -24.00 8.53
CA SER A 165 -2.35 -23.22 8.87
C SER A 165 -2.24 -22.40 10.17
N PRO A 166 -1.69 -22.92 11.30
CA PRO A 166 -1.47 -22.11 12.51
C PRO A 166 -0.47 -20.96 12.30
N LEU A 167 0.52 -21.13 11.41
CA LEU A 167 1.46 -20.07 11.06
C LEU A 167 0.77 -19.00 10.21
N MET A 168 -0.10 -19.39 9.28
CA MET A 168 -0.87 -18.44 8.46
C MET A 168 -1.77 -17.54 9.32
N TRP A 169 -2.34 -18.07 10.41
CA TRP A 169 -3.07 -17.28 11.40
C TRP A 169 -2.21 -16.17 12.05
N ILE A 170 -0.91 -16.40 12.23
CA ILE A 170 0.01 -15.36 12.72
C ILE A 170 0.32 -14.37 11.59
N ILE A 171 0.63 -14.87 10.40
CA ILE A 171 1.01 -14.08 9.23
C ILE A 171 -0.08 -13.05 8.87
N GLU A 172 -1.34 -13.47 8.82
CA GLU A 172 -2.48 -12.59 8.49
C GLU A 172 -2.71 -11.44 9.49
N ARG A 173 -2.10 -11.51 10.68
CA ARG A 173 -2.14 -10.45 11.70
C ARG A 173 -0.96 -9.48 11.62
N VAL A 174 0.07 -9.84 10.85
CA VAL A 174 1.30 -9.06 10.69
C VAL A 174 1.35 -8.40 9.32
N ILE A 175 0.95 -9.12 8.27
CA ILE A 175 0.89 -8.62 6.90
C ILE A 175 -0.50 -8.86 6.30
N SER A 176 -0.86 -8.02 5.35
CA SER A 176 -2.06 -8.27 4.53
C SER A 176 -1.78 -9.37 3.51
N THR A 177 -2.69 -10.33 3.39
CA THR A 177 -2.67 -11.41 2.40
C THR A 177 -3.89 -11.30 1.47
N PRO A 178 -3.97 -12.07 0.37
CA PRO A 178 -5.17 -12.13 -0.46
C PRO A 178 -6.43 -12.41 0.36
N ALA A 179 -6.39 -13.34 1.32
CA ALA A 179 -7.53 -13.65 2.17
C ALA A 179 -7.99 -12.45 3.00
N THR A 180 -7.08 -11.78 3.73
CA THR A 180 -7.46 -10.63 4.57
C THR A 180 -7.93 -9.45 3.75
N HIS A 181 -7.29 -9.21 2.59
CA HIS A 181 -7.62 -8.07 1.76
C HIS A 181 -8.90 -8.29 0.95
N SER A 182 -9.14 -9.50 0.46
CA SER A 182 -10.44 -9.87 -0.15
C SER A 182 -11.57 -9.69 0.83
N ALA A 183 -11.41 -10.14 2.08
CA ALA A 183 -12.39 -9.94 3.14
C ALA A 183 -12.64 -8.44 3.42
N HIS A 184 -11.60 -7.61 3.40
CA HIS A 184 -11.71 -6.14 3.52
C HIS A 184 -12.49 -5.49 2.37
N HIS A 185 -12.38 -6.04 1.15
CA HIS A 185 -13.12 -5.59 -0.04
C HIS A 185 -14.53 -6.16 -0.17
N GLY A 186 -14.95 -7.08 0.71
CA GLY A 186 -16.28 -7.67 0.68
C GLY A 186 -17.38 -6.59 0.72
N LYS A 187 -18.31 -6.63 -0.25
CA LYS A 187 -19.43 -5.70 -0.35
C LYS A 187 -20.52 -6.00 0.68
N HIS A 188 -20.60 -7.24 1.15
CA HIS A 188 -21.54 -7.70 2.17
C HIS A 188 -20.83 -8.50 3.27
N ALA A 189 -21.34 -8.43 4.50
CA ALA A 189 -20.83 -9.23 5.62
C ALA A 189 -20.97 -10.75 5.40
N ALA A 190 -21.81 -11.16 4.44
CA ALA A 190 -22.02 -12.54 4.03
C ALA A 190 -21.19 -12.94 2.80
N ASP A 191 -20.46 -12.00 2.19
CA ASP A 191 -19.52 -12.35 1.14
C ASP A 191 -18.48 -13.26 1.79
N SER A 192 -18.40 -14.51 1.31
CA SER A 192 -17.32 -15.38 1.73
C SER A 192 -16.02 -14.62 1.46
N ALA A 193 -15.13 -14.60 2.47
CA ALA A 193 -13.71 -14.49 2.22
C ALA A 193 -13.37 -15.70 1.35
N THR A 194 -13.65 -15.54 0.06
CA THR A 194 -13.49 -16.60 -0.91
C THR A 194 -12.02 -16.82 -1.05
#